data_AF-A0A956CWW0-F1
#
_entry.id   AF-A0A956CWW0-F1
#
_cell.length_a   1.000
_cell.length_b   1.000
_cell.length_c   1.000
_cell.angle_alpha   90.00
_cell.angle_beta   90.00
_cell.angle_gamma   90.00
#
_symmetry.space_group_name_H-M   'P 1'
#
loop_
_entity.id
_entity.type
_entity.pdbx_description
1 polymer ?
#
loop_
_entity_poly.entity_id
_entity_poly.type
_entity_poly.pdbx_seq_one_letter_code
_entity_poly.pdbx_strand_id
1 'polypeptide(L)'
;MSAKRLLTLRLPLSAVLRADGFVRRLRARRDHPSPKLVMAFAFKNDELPFARRLLSTHARIWLFRCNQHAFAGDFVAVDMSSRDPAARKAWGLDLKQGAPIKLGGGGAGTAFLRLSAAIREIATLHGVLTPDHPVVRATGDGQALARLFDAA
;
A
#
# COMPACT_ATOMS: atom_id res chain seq x y z
N MET A 1 0.59 1.16 -28.25
CA MET A 1 1.27 1.37 -26.95
C MET A 1 0.43 0.75 -25.85
N SER A 2 0.87 -0.35 -25.23
CA SER A 2 0.12 -1.00 -24.15
C SER A 2 0.11 -0.09 -22.92
N ALA A 3 -1.07 0.31 -22.45
CA ALA A 3 -1.20 1.21 -21.30
C ALA A 3 -0.53 0.57 -20.08
N LYS A 4 0.51 1.22 -19.55
CA LYS A 4 1.25 0.76 -18.36
C LYS A 4 0.26 0.49 -17.22
N ARG A 5 0.26 -0.74 -16.69
CA ARG A 5 -0.67 -1.17 -15.63
C ARG A 5 -0.36 -0.37 -14.36
N LEU A 6 -1.36 0.34 -13.82
CA LEU A 6 -1.27 1.02 -12.53
C LEU A 6 -1.11 -0.03 -11.42
N LEU A 7 -0.05 0.09 -10.62
CA LEU A 7 0.28 -0.86 -9.55
C LEU A 7 -0.15 -0.39 -8.18
N THR A 8 -0.20 0.92 -7.96
CA THR A 8 -0.41 1.55 -6.66
C THR A 8 -1.37 2.73 -6.75
N LEU A 9 -2.11 2.96 -5.67
CA LEU A 9 -2.96 4.13 -5.52
C LEU A 9 -2.76 4.71 -4.11
N ARG A 10 -2.30 5.96 -4.02
CA ARG A 10 -2.16 6.65 -2.73
C ARG A 10 -3.52 6.83 -2.04
N LEU A 11 -3.59 6.39 -0.79
CA LEU A 11 -4.75 6.52 0.08
C LEU A 11 -4.50 7.58 1.17
N PRO A 12 -5.05 8.79 1.03
CA PRO A 12 -5.18 9.69 2.17
C PRO A 12 -6.34 9.25 3.08
N LEU A 13 -6.34 9.70 4.34
CA LEU A 13 -7.42 9.42 5.29
C LEU A 13 -8.81 9.75 4.72
N SER A 14 -8.94 10.89 4.03
CA SER A 14 -10.20 11.29 3.40
C SER A 14 -10.73 10.31 2.35
N ALA A 15 -9.84 9.55 1.69
CA ALA A 15 -10.24 8.57 0.68
C ALA A 15 -10.78 7.28 1.30
N VAL A 16 -10.40 6.95 2.54
CA VAL A 16 -10.89 5.76 3.25
C VAL A 16 -12.11 6.06 4.11
N LEU A 17 -12.28 7.30 4.57
CA LEU A 17 -13.46 7.69 5.38
C LEU A 17 -14.73 7.86 4.53
N ARG A 18 -14.62 8.25 3.26
CA ARG A 18 -15.77 8.47 2.38
C ARG A 18 -16.05 7.24 1.52
N ALA A 19 -17.32 6.91 1.32
CA ALA A 19 -17.75 5.77 0.49
C ALA A 19 -17.27 5.89 -0.97
N ASP A 20 -17.22 7.10 -1.52
CA ASP A 20 -16.79 7.40 -2.89
C ASP A 20 -15.31 7.81 -3.00
N GLY A 21 -14.63 8.03 -1.87
CA GLY A 21 -13.31 8.65 -1.82
C GLY A 21 -12.26 7.87 -2.60
N PHE A 22 -12.32 6.54 -2.49
CA PHE A 22 -11.49 5.61 -3.25
C PHE A 22 -11.71 5.72 -4.77
N VAL A 23 -12.96 5.70 -5.24
CA VAL A 23 -13.29 5.78 -6.67
C VAL A 23 -12.87 7.13 -7.24
N ARG A 24 -13.07 8.21 -6.49
CA ARG A 24 -12.60 9.56 -6.88
C ARG A 24 -11.08 9.61 -7.04
N ARG A 25 -10.33 8.97 -6.14
CA ARG A 25 -8.86 8.88 -6.26
C ARG A 25 -8.44 8.10 -7.49
N LEU A 26 -9.11 7.00 -7.80
CA LEU A 26 -8.82 6.22 -9.00
C LEU A 26 -9.12 7.02 -10.28
N ARG A 27 -10.24 7.74 -10.33
CA ARG A 27 -10.61 8.62 -11.46
C ARG A 27 -9.62 9.76 -11.66
N ALA A 28 -9.15 10.39 -10.58
CA ALA A 28 -8.11 11.41 -10.64
C ALA A 28 -6.79 10.88 -11.22
N ARG A 29 -6.56 9.55 -11.18
CA ARG A 29 -5.39 8.92 -11.82
C ARG A 29 -5.68 8.41 -13.22
N ARG A 30 -6.93 8.02 -13.49
CA ARG A 30 -7.39 7.51 -14.77
C ARG A 30 -8.86 7.88 -14.94
N ASP A 31 -9.11 8.87 -15.79
CA ASP A 31 -10.41 9.55 -15.94
C ASP A 31 -11.59 8.57 -16.07
N HIS A 32 -11.43 7.56 -16.92
CA HIS A 32 -12.39 6.46 -17.10
C HIS A 32 -11.76 5.11 -16.72
N PRO A 33 -11.74 4.75 -15.42
CA PRO A 33 -11.21 3.46 -14.99
C PRO A 33 -12.21 2.37 -15.37
N SER A 34 -11.72 1.31 -16.03
CA SER A 34 -12.58 0.16 -16.36
C SER A 34 -13.06 -0.53 -15.07
N PRO A 35 -14.22 -1.20 -15.07
CA PRO A 35 -14.70 -1.95 -13.90
C PRO A 35 -13.66 -2.94 -13.37
N LYS A 36 -12.92 -3.60 -14.28
CA LYS A 36 -11.80 -4.49 -13.94
C LYS A 36 -10.69 -3.78 -13.15
N LEU A 37 -10.39 -2.52 -13.46
CA LEU A 37 -9.41 -1.73 -12.72
C LEU A 37 -9.95 -1.33 -11.34
N VAL A 38 -11.21 -0.92 -11.25
CA VAL A 38 -11.87 -0.60 -9.98
C VAL A 38 -11.83 -1.82 -9.06
N MET A 39 -12.24 -2.99 -9.56
CA MET A 39 -12.17 -4.25 -8.81
C MET A 39 -10.75 -4.64 -8.41
N ALA A 40 -9.75 -4.32 -9.23
CA ALA A 40 -8.35 -4.65 -8.93
C ALA A 40 -7.78 -3.88 -7.74
N PHE A 41 -8.36 -2.73 -7.38
CA PHE A 41 -7.95 -1.93 -6.23
C PHE A 41 -8.98 -1.95 -5.09
N ALA A 42 -10.15 -2.58 -5.29
CA ALA A 42 -11.20 -2.65 -4.30
C ALA A 42 -10.69 -3.25 -2.98
N PHE A 43 -11.23 -2.76 -1.87
CA PHE A 43 -10.96 -3.33 -0.56
C PHE A 43 -11.71 -4.65 -0.41
N LYS A 44 -11.07 -5.62 0.25
CA LYS A 44 -11.62 -6.92 0.63
C LYS A 44 -11.46 -7.13 2.13
N ASN A 45 -12.39 -7.88 2.72
CA ASN A 45 -12.33 -8.32 4.11
C ASN A 45 -12.04 -7.14 5.08
N ASP A 46 -10.94 -7.23 5.83
CA ASP A 46 -10.49 -6.31 6.88
C ASP A 46 -9.56 -5.19 6.39
N GLU A 47 -9.29 -5.11 5.08
CA GLU A 47 -8.36 -4.13 4.51
C GLU A 47 -8.81 -2.67 4.68
N LEU A 48 -10.11 -2.37 4.51
CA LEU A 48 -10.63 -1.02 4.69
C LEU A 48 -10.62 -0.61 6.19
N PRO A 49 -11.10 -1.43 7.13
CA PRO A 49 -10.90 -1.21 8.56
C PRO A 49 -9.43 -0.99 8.94
N PHE A 50 -8.52 -1.79 8.40
CA PHE A 50 -7.08 -1.64 8.60
C PHE A 50 -6.59 -0.28 8.11
N ALA A 51 -6.87 0.08 6.85
CA ALA A 51 -6.41 1.34 6.25
C ALA A 51 -6.96 2.56 7.00
N ARG A 52 -8.23 2.51 7.43
CA ARG A 52 -8.85 3.56 8.25
C ARG A 52 -8.11 3.73 9.57
N ARG A 53 -7.92 2.64 10.32
CA ARG A 53 -7.25 2.65 11.62
C ARG A 53 -5.82 3.18 11.51
N LEU A 54 -5.04 2.64 10.58
CA LEU A 54 -3.65 3.04 10.39
C LEU A 54 -3.53 4.54 10.09
N LEU A 55 -4.34 5.05 9.16
CA LEU A 55 -4.30 6.45 8.76
C LEU A 55 -4.91 7.40 9.80
N SER A 56 -5.82 6.93 10.67
CA SER A 56 -6.34 7.74 11.78
C SER A 56 -5.37 7.81 12.96
N THR A 57 -4.59 6.76 13.21
CA THR A 57 -3.67 6.70 14.35
C THR A 57 -2.31 7.29 14.00
N HIS A 58 -1.81 7.08 12.77
CA HIS A 58 -0.47 7.50 12.37
C HIS A 58 -0.52 8.46 11.18
N ALA A 59 -0.75 9.76 11.46
CA ALA A 59 -0.79 10.80 10.42
C ALA A 59 0.51 10.94 9.60
N ARG A 60 1.65 10.46 10.14
CA ARG A 60 2.95 10.41 9.45
C ARG A 60 3.03 9.33 8.38
N ILE A 61 2.14 8.35 8.38
CA ILE A 61 2.16 7.23 7.43
C ILE A 61 1.42 7.62 6.15
N TRP A 62 2.11 7.48 5.02
CA TRP A 62 1.46 7.44 3.72
C TRP A 62 1.19 5.99 3.34
N LEU A 63 -0.07 5.70 3.04
CA LEU A 63 -0.51 4.37 2.63
C LEU A 63 -0.82 4.35 1.13
N PHE A 64 -0.41 3.28 0.46
CA PHE A 64 -0.69 3.03 -0.94
C PHE A 64 -1.39 1.68 -1.06
N ARG A 65 -2.59 1.65 -1.64
CA ARG A 65 -3.26 0.40 -2.01
C ARG A 65 -2.56 -0.19 -3.22
N CYS A 66 -2.21 -1.47 -3.14
CA CYS A 66 -1.67 -2.20 -4.27
C CYS A 66 -2.79 -2.76 -5.15
N ASN A 67 -2.49 -2.95 -6.42
CA ASN A 67 -3.32 -3.67 -7.36
C ASN A 67 -3.28 -5.17 -7.00
N GLN A 68 -4.41 -5.74 -6.57
CA GLN A 68 -4.50 -7.13 -6.09
C GLN A 68 -4.10 -8.16 -7.16
N HIS A 69 -4.18 -7.81 -8.45
CA HIS A 69 -3.76 -8.70 -9.55
C HIS A 69 -2.28 -8.54 -9.91
N ALA A 70 -1.53 -7.73 -9.16
CA ALA A 70 -0.14 -7.42 -9.43
C ALA A 70 0.85 -8.09 -8.48
N PHE A 71 0.42 -8.86 -7.46
CA PHE A 71 1.34 -9.52 -6.53
C PHE A 71 2.36 -8.54 -5.91
N ALA A 72 1.85 -7.43 -5.35
CA ALA A 72 2.64 -6.43 -4.63
C ALA A 72 2.20 -6.26 -3.16
N GLY A 73 1.56 -7.30 -2.61
CA GLY A 73 0.81 -7.26 -1.36
C GLY A 73 -0.51 -6.51 -1.49
N ASP A 74 -1.08 -6.21 -0.35
CA ASP A 74 -2.29 -5.39 -0.22
C ASP A 74 -1.96 -3.91 -0.15
N PHE A 75 -0.85 -3.57 0.51
CA PHE A 75 -0.45 -2.18 0.72
C PHE A 75 1.06 -1.99 0.66
N VAL A 76 1.46 -0.75 0.35
CA VAL A 76 2.76 -0.21 0.74
C VAL A 76 2.52 0.92 1.74
N ALA A 77 3.17 0.84 2.90
CA ALA A 77 3.18 1.90 3.90
C ALA A 77 4.56 2.58 3.91
N VAL A 78 4.58 3.91 3.96
CA VAL A 78 5.80 4.71 4.02
C VAL A 78 5.71 5.64 5.21
N ASP A 79 6.71 5.60 6.08
CA ASP A 79 6.85 6.58 7.14
C ASP A 79 7.50 7.86 6.62
N MET A 80 6.78 8.97 6.73
CA MET A 80 7.18 10.29 6.25
C MET A 80 7.86 11.13 7.33
N SER A 81 8.24 10.54 8.47
CA SER A 81 8.99 11.21 9.55
C SER A 81 10.30 11.85 9.06
N SER A 82 11.00 11.21 8.13
CA SER A 82 12.20 11.77 7.49
C SER A 82 11.86 12.67 6.29
N ARG A 83 12.57 13.80 6.17
CA ARG A 83 12.54 14.67 4.99
C ARG A 83 13.28 14.07 3.79
N ASP A 84 14.32 13.27 4.04
CA ASP A 84 15.09 12.60 3.00
C ASP A 84 14.38 11.31 2.53
N PRO A 85 13.98 11.22 1.25
CA PRO A 85 13.36 10.02 0.68
C PRO A 85 14.19 8.74 0.83
N ALA A 86 15.53 8.83 0.87
CA ALA A 86 16.39 7.66 1.02
C ALA A 86 16.40 7.10 2.45
N ALA A 87 16.16 7.96 3.45
CA ALA A 87 16.16 7.59 4.87
C ALA A 87 14.78 7.22 5.43
N ARG A 88 13.71 7.27 4.62
CA ARG A 88 12.37 6.84 5.04
C ARG A 88 12.32 5.34 5.27
N LYS A 89 11.39 4.91 6.10
CA LYS A 89 11.09 3.48 6.28
C LYS A 89 9.89 3.12 5.41
N ALA A 90 9.94 1.95 4.77
CA ALA A 90 8.86 1.45 3.94
C ALA A 90 8.58 -0.03 4.21
N TRP A 91 7.29 -0.38 4.17
CA TRP A 91 6.80 -1.75 4.37
C TRP A 91 5.86 -2.14 3.23
N GLY A 92 6.04 -3.35 2.70
CA GLY A 92 5.07 -4.03 1.87
C GLY A 92 4.24 -4.95 2.76
N LEU A 93 2.92 -4.76 2.75
CA LEU A 93 2.00 -5.42 3.67
C LEU A 93 1.06 -6.36 2.92
N ASP A 94 0.86 -7.56 3.45
CA ASP A 94 -0.08 -8.57 2.98
C ASP A 94 -0.89 -9.05 4.20
N LEU A 95 -2.16 -8.65 4.26
CA LEU A 95 -3.04 -8.91 5.38
C LEU A 95 -3.52 -10.36 5.34
N LYS A 96 -3.36 -11.04 6.46
CA LYS A 96 -3.82 -12.42 6.66
C LYS A 96 -4.55 -12.48 7.99
N GLN A 97 -5.88 -12.48 7.93
CA GLN A 97 -6.75 -12.45 9.10
C GLN A 97 -6.37 -13.56 10.10
N GLY A 98 -6.13 -13.16 11.35
CA GLY A 98 -5.76 -14.08 12.45
C GLY A 98 -4.37 -14.72 12.33
N ALA A 99 -3.57 -14.40 11.32
CA ALA A 99 -2.24 -14.96 11.16
C ALA A 99 -1.19 -14.19 11.99
N PRO A 100 -0.17 -14.89 12.54
CA PRO A 100 0.94 -14.22 13.21
C PRO A 100 1.76 -13.37 12.24
N ILE A 101 2.42 -12.33 12.75
CA ILE A 101 3.32 -11.48 11.96
C ILE A 101 4.51 -12.32 11.48
N LYS A 102 4.81 -12.21 10.19
CA LYS A 102 6.06 -12.69 9.58
C LYS A 102 6.72 -11.54 8.85
N LEU A 103 8.01 -11.34 9.11
CA LEU A 103 8.84 -10.34 8.45
C LEU A 103 9.84 -11.02 7.50
N GLY A 104 10.15 -10.37 6.38
CA GLY A 104 11.19 -10.81 5.46
C GLY A 104 10.77 -11.87 4.43
N GLY A 105 11.76 -12.62 3.92
CA GLY A 105 11.67 -13.45 2.71
C GLY A 105 11.55 -14.96 2.93
N GLY A 106 10.81 -15.42 3.95
CA GLY A 106 10.72 -16.85 4.33
C GLY A 106 9.32 -17.47 4.34
N GLY A 107 8.35 -16.86 3.65
CA GLY A 107 6.94 -17.31 3.66
C GLY A 107 5.92 -16.31 3.08
N ALA A 108 6.42 -15.16 2.60
CA ALA A 108 5.67 -14.07 2.00
C ALA A 108 5.92 -13.91 0.48
N GLY A 109 6.56 -14.90 -0.16
CA GLY A 109 7.21 -14.71 -1.46
C GLY A 109 6.28 -14.39 -2.63
N THR A 110 5.15 -15.09 -2.74
CA THR A 110 4.25 -14.95 -3.91
C THR A 110 3.46 -13.65 -3.90
N ALA A 111 3.05 -13.17 -2.73
CA ALA A 111 2.31 -11.91 -2.60
C ALA A 111 3.16 -10.70 -2.99
N PHE A 112 4.49 -10.77 -2.95
CA PHE A 112 5.40 -9.63 -3.16
C PHE A 112 6.28 -9.72 -4.42
N LEU A 113 5.94 -10.58 -5.39
CA LEU A 113 6.72 -10.76 -6.64
C LEU A 113 6.97 -9.45 -7.42
N ARG A 114 6.04 -8.49 -7.34
CA ARG A 114 6.16 -7.19 -8.01
C ARG A 114 6.26 -6.02 -7.05
N LEU A 115 6.60 -6.27 -5.78
CA LEU A 115 6.77 -5.20 -4.80
C LEU A 115 7.79 -4.15 -5.28
N SER A 116 8.94 -4.57 -5.82
CA SER A 116 9.93 -3.63 -6.38
C SER A 116 9.41 -2.79 -7.54
N ALA A 117 8.44 -3.31 -8.32
CA ALA A 117 7.81 -2.52 -9.38
C ALA A 117 6.82 -1.49 -8.82
N ALA A 118 6.09 -1.84 -7.75
CA ALA A 118 5.24 -0.92 -7.00
C ALA A 118 6.06 0.22 -6.35
N ILE A 119 7.23 -0.10 -5.77
CA ILE A 119 8.15 0.89 -5.19
C ILE A 119 8.70 1.83 -6.25
N ARG A 120 9.13 1.32 -7.41
CA ARG A 120 9.54 2.16 -8.54
C ARG A 120 8.42 3.08 -9.01
N GLU A 121 7.18 2.60 -9.05
CA GLU A 121 6.02 3.43 -9.39
C GLU A 121 5.79 4.52 -8.33
N ILE A 122 5.82 4.19 -7.03
CA ILE A 122 5.67 5.17 -5.94
C ILE A 122 6.78 6.23 -6.00
N ALA A 123 8.04 5.81 -6.16
CA ALA A 123 9.18 6.71 -6.29
C ALA A 123 9.01 7.66 -7.48
N THR A 124 8.66 7.13 -8.65
CA THR A 124 8.49 7.91 -9.88
C THR A 124 7.31 8.89 -9.79
N LEU A 125 6.19 8.47 -9.21
CA LEU A 125 4.95 9.26 -9.19
C LEU A 125 4.87 10.25 -8.03
N HIS A 126 5.54 9.97 -6.92
CA HIS A 126 5.38 10.74 -5.69
C HIS A 126 6.70 11.29 -5.13
N GLY A 127 7.86 10.82 -5.61
CA GLY A 127 9.17 11.26 -5.11
C GLY A 127 9.41 10.95 -3.63
N VAL A 128 8.60 10.06 -3.04
CA VAL A 128 8.66 9.80 -1.59
C VAL A 128 9.66 8.73 -1.20
N LEU A 129 10.12 7.93 -2.14
CA LEU A 129 11.12 6.89 -1.98
C LEU A 129 12.10 6.96 -3.16
N THR A 130 13.24 6.30 -3.04
CA THR A 130 14.11 6.02 -4.19
C THR A 130 13.57 4.82 -5.00
N PRO A 131 13.88 4.70 -6.31
CA PRO A 131 13.36 3.60 -7.14
C PRO A 131 13.68 2.19 -6.60
N ASP A 132 14.86 2.01 -6.02
CA ASP A 132 15.34 0.74 -5.47
C ASP A 132 15.29 0.71 -3.93
N HIS A 133 14.40 1.51 -3.34
CA HIS A 133 14.31 1.67 -1.90
C HIS A 133 14.08 0.32 -1.20
N PRO A 134 14.82 0.01 -0.12
CA PRO A 134 14.63 -1.22 0.63
C PRO A 134 13.26 -1.25 1.29
N VAL A 135 12.58 -2.38 1.22
CA VAL A 135 11.24 -2.54 1.79
C VAL A 135 11.16 -3.78 2.67
N VAL A 136 10.70 -3.57 3.89
CA VAL A 136 10.40 -4.66 4.81
C VAL A 136 9.09 -5.31 4.36
N ARG A 137 9.15 -6.59 4.00
CA ARG A 137 7.96 -7.39 3.69
C ARG A 137 7.35 -7.85 5.00
N ALA A 138 6.07 -7.59 5.22
CA ALA A 138 5.36 -7.99 6.42
C ALA A 138 4.02 -8.63 6.05
N THR A 139 3.73 -9.78 6.64
CA THR A 139 2.44 -10.46 6.49
C THR A 139 1.87 -10.81 7.84
N GLY A 140 0.56 -10.75 8.01
CA GLY A 140 -0.09 -11.11 9.27
C GLY A 140 -1.43 -10.43 9.45
N ASP A 141 -2.00 -10.58 10.64
CA ASP A 141 -3.24 -9.92 11.02
C ASP A 141 -3.10 -8.39 10.96
N GLY A 142 -4.13 -7.70 10.47
CA GLY A 142 -4.10 -6.25 10.31
C GLY A 142 -3.91 -5.49 11.62
N GLN A 143 -4.47 -5.97 12.74
CA GLN A 143 -4.27 -5.31 14.03
C GLN A 143 -2.83 -5.47 14.52
N ALA A 144 -2.25 -6.65 14.31
CA ALA A 144 -0.87 -6.92 14.68
C ALA A 144 0.10 -6.09 13.81
N LEU A 145 -0.13 -6.05 12.49
CA LEU A 145 0.68 -5.25 11.55
C LEU A 145 0.61 -3.75 11.82
N ALA A 146 -0.53 -3.22 12.28
CA ALA A 146 -0.65 -1.81 12.65
C ALA A 146 0.32 -1.41 13.79
N ARG A 147 0.67 -2.34 14.69
CA ARG A 147 1.61 -2.07 15.79
C ARG A 147 3.05 -1.85 15.33
N LEU A 148 3.40 -2.25 14.11
CA LEU A 148 4.72 -1.97 13.53
C LEU A 148 5.00 -0.46 13.42
N PHE A 149 3.95 0.37 13.47
CA PHE A 149 4.03 1.82 13.30
C PHE A 149 3.96 2.59 14.62
N ASP A 150 3.78 1.92 15.77
CA ASP A 150 3.71 2.57 17.08
C ASP A 150 5.09 3.13 17.51
N ALA A 151 6.16 2.40 17.22
CA ALA A 151 7.54 2.72 17.63
C ALA A 151 8.47 3.16 16.46
N ALA A 152 7.92 3.28 15.25
CA ALA A 152 8.70 3.55 14.03
C ALA A 152 9.09 5.01 13.84
#